data_AF-A0A6J1P644-F1
#
_entry.id   AF-A0A6J1P644-F1
#
_cell.length_a   1.000
_cell.length_b   1.000
_cell.length_c   1.000
_cell.angle_alpha   90.00
_cell.angle_beta   90.00
_cell.angle_gamma   90.00
#
_symmetry.space_group_name_H-M   'P 1'
#
loop_
_entity.id
_entity.type
_entity.pdbx_description
1 polymer ?
#
loop_
_entity_poly.entity_id
_entity_poly.type
_entity_poly.pdbx_seq_one_letter_code
_entity_poly.pdbx_strand_id
1 'polypeptide(L)' 'MMICSIFQEYGQFLCEICKVYTKSASALRLHCKESHSTTYNCVSCPFVTKQKCSAVSHARWHTGVKYKCELCPEEYER' A
#
# COMPACT_ATOMS: atom_id res chain seq x y z
N MET A 1 -42.88 -6.29 17.62
CA MET A 1 -41.41 -6.43 17.58
C MET A 1 -40.93 -5.94 16.22
N MET A 2 -40.69 -4.64 16.08
CA MET A 2 -40.18 -4.03 14.85
C MET A 2 -38.66 -4.11 14.85
N ILE A 3 -38.10 -5.20 14.34
CA ILE A 3 -36.68 -5.20 13.99
C ILE A 3 -36.63 -4.91 12.49
N CYS A 4 -36.48 -3.61 12.23
CA CYS A 4 -36.28 -2.97 10.93
C CYS A 4 -35.65 -3.89 9.89
N SER A 5 -36.42 -4.14 8.83
CA SER A 5 -36.00 -4.71 7.54
C SER A 5 -35.01 -3.82 6.77
N ILE A 6 -34.08 -3.18 7.47
CA ILE A 6 -33.07 -2.25 6.94
C ILE A 6 -31.72 -2.98 6.77
N PHE A 7 -31.52 -4.16 7.37
CA PHE A 7 -30.25 -4.90 7.36
C PHE A 7 -29.89 -5.64 6.06
N GLN A 8 -30.54 -5.34 4.93
CA GLN A 8 -30.18 -5.95 3.64
C GLN A 8 -29.32 -5.04 2.74
N GLU A 9 -29.19 -3.74 3.06
CA GLU A 9 -28.45 -2.78 2.22
C GLU A 9 -27.12 -2.29 2.80
N TYR A 10 -26.76 -2.70 4.03
CA TYR A 10 -25.53 -2.32 4.71
C TYR A 10 -24.62 -3.52 4.71
N GLY A 11 -23.56 -3.45 3.90
CA GLY A 11 -22.69 -4.57 3.61
C GLY A 11 -22.26 -5.40 4.83
N GLN A 12 -22.22 -6.71 4.64
CA GLN A 12 -22.11 -7.74 5.68
C GLN A 12 -20.80 -7.70 6.50
N PHE A 13 -19.82 -6.86 6.13
CA PHE A 13 -18.47 -6.86 6.69
C PHE A 13 -18.08 -5.48 7.22
N LEU A 14 -17.94 -5.37 8.53
CA LEU A 14 -17.59 -4.16 9.27
C LEU A 14 -16.07 -4.01 9.42
N CYS A 15 -15.52 -2.84 9.10
CA CYS A 15 -14.18 -2.49 9.51
C CYS A 15 -14.15 -2.10 10.98
N GLU A 16 -13.42 -2.81 11.81
CA GLU A 16 -13.36 -2.50 13.25
C GLU A 16 -12.59 -1.20 13.56
N ILE A 17 -11.76 -0.74 12.62
CA ILE A 17 -10.89 0.44 12.76
C ILE A 17 -11.66 1.73 12.48
N CYS A 18 -12.41 1.80 11.36
CA CYS A 18 -13.16 3.01 10.97
C CYS A 18 -14.68 2.85 10.99
N LYS A 19 -15.20 1.68 11.39
CA LYS A 19 -16.63 1.35 11.47
C LYS A 19 -17.40 1.49 10.16
N VAL A 20 -16.72 1.39 9.01
CA VAL A 20 -17.33 1.37 7.68
C VAL A 20 -17.82 -0.03 7.32
N TYR A 21 -19.02 -0.11 6.76
CA TYR A 21 -19.61 -1.35 6.23
C TYR A 21 -19.22 -1.56 4.78
N THR A 22 -18.82 -2.78 4.44
CA THR A 22 -18.43 -3.17 3.08
C THR A 22 -19.25 -4.35 2.61
N LYS A 23 -19.51 -4.38 1.30
CA LYS A 23 -20.36 -5.39 0.65
C LYS A 23 -19.79 -6.81 0.64
N SER A 24 -18.50 -7.00 0.94
CA SER A 24 -17.85 -8.33 0.93
C SER A 24 -16.58 -8.38 1.77
N ALA A 25 -16.18 -9.57 2.24
CA ALA A 25 -14.95 -9.78 3.01
C ALA A 25 -13.70 -9.34 2.23
N SER A 26 -13.68 -9.57 0.92
CA SER A 26 -12.59 -9.15 0.04
C SER A 26 -12.50 -7.63 -0.06
N ALA A 27 -13.64 -6.94 -0.15
CA ALA A 27 -13.70 -5.48 -0.12
C ALA A 27 -13.23 -4.93 1.23
N LEU A 28 -13.61 -5.56 2.35
CA LEU A 28 -13.11 -5.21 3.67
C LEU A 28 -11.59 -5.36 3.77
N ARG A 29 -11.04 -6.47 3.28
CA ARG A 29 -9.59 -6.73 3.30
C ARG A 29 -8.82 -5.70 2.47
N LEU A 30 -9.32 -5.35 1.29
CA LEU A 30 -8.73 -4.29 0.46
C LEU A 30 -8.85 -2.92 1.14
N HIS A 31 -10.00 -2.60 1.71
CA HIS A 31 -10.23 -1.37 2.46
C HIS A 31 -9.23 -1.24 3.62
N CYS A 32 -9.07 -2.27 4.44
CA CYS A 32 -8.11 -2.27 5.53
C CYS A 32 -6.67 -2.14 5.01
N LYS A 33 -6.35 -2.72 3.85
CA LYS A 33 -5.03 -2.54 3.24
C LYS A 33 -4.80 -1.10 2.75
N GLU A 34 -5.78 -0.46 2.11
CA GLU A 34 -5.57 0.87 1.52
C GLU A 34 -5.76 2.03 2.51
N SER A 35 -6.71 1.87 3.44
CA SER A 35 -7.07 2.90 4.43
C SER A 35 -6.34 2.73 5.76
N HIS A 36 -5.93 1.49 6.09
CA HIS A 36 -5.32 1.18 7.38
C HIS A 36 -3.98 0.45 7.29
N SER A 37 -3.44 0.17 6.08
CA SER A 37 -2.06 -0.33 6.05
C SER A 37 -1.08 0.80 6.36
N THR A 38 -0.07 0.41 7.12
CA THR A 38 1.06 1.24 7.47
C THR A 38 1.74 1.75 6.21
N THR A 39 1.92 3.07 6.14
CA THR A 39 2.72 3.68 5.08
C THR A 39 4.20 3.33 5.25
N TYR A 40 4.89 3.16 4.13
CA TYR A 40 6.34 3.03 4.07
C TYR A 40 6.93 4.44 3.94
N ASN A 41 7.62 4.88 4.98
CA ASN A 41 8.32 6.16 5.02
C ASN A 41 9.80 5.91 4.72
N CYS A 42 10.38 6.68 3.80
CA CYS A 42 11.82 6.64 3.56
C CYS A 42 12.56 7.32 4.72
N VAL A 43 13.69 6.75 5.13
CA VAL A 43 14.54 7.32 6.19
C VAL A 43 15.43 8.46 5.64
N SER A 44 15.76 8.41 4.35
CA SER A 44 16.72 9.31 3.72
C SER A 44 16.07 10.53 3.06
N CYS A 45 14.74 10.56 2.91
CA CYS A 45 14.02 11.66 2.27
C CYS A 45 12.53 11.67 2.69
N PRO A 46 11.76 12.74 2.42
CA PRO A 46 10.35 12.84 2.81
C PRO A 46 9.40 12.01 1.94
N PHE A 47 9.90 11.02 1.20
CA PHE A 47 9.06 10.15 0.35
C PHE A 47 8.27 9.15 1.19
N VAL A 48 6.97 9.07 0.92
CA VAL A 48 6.04 8.16 1.60
C VAL A 48 5.20 7.41 0.56
N THR A 49 5.06 6.10 0.72
CA THR A 49 4.24 5.27 -0.17
C THR A 49 3.45 4.23 0.60
N LYS A 50 2.30 3.82 0.07
CA LYS A 50 1.48 2.73 0.64
C LYS A 50 1.88 1.35 0.10
N GLN A 51 2.69 1.31 -0.97
CA GLN A 51 3.03 0.06 -1.66
C GLN A 51 4.46 -0.37 -1.37
N LYS A 52 4.62 -1.63 -0.94
CA LYS A 52 5.94 -2.21 -0.64
C LYS A 52 6.88 -2.21 -1.86
N CYS A 53 6.37 -2.55 -3.05
CA CYS A 53 7.18 -2.56 -4.28
C CYS A 53 7.73 -1.16 -4.62
N SER A 54 6.90 -0.13 -4.48
CA SER A 54 7.31 1.26 -4.66
C SER A 54 8.37 1.67 -3.64
N ALA A 55 8.23 1.26 -2.37
CA ALA A 55 9.23 1.56 -1.33
C ALA A 55 10.58 0.92 -1.62
N VAL A 56 10.61 -0.34 -2.05
CA VAL A 56 11.85 -1.04 -2.42
C VAL A 56 12.50 -0.41 -3.65
N SER A 57 11.71 -0.10 -4.68
CA SER A 57 12.22 0.58 -5.88
C SER A 57 12.80 1.96 -5.56
N HIS A 58 12.11 2.72 -4.73
CA HIS A 58 12.58 4.02 -4.24
C HIS A 58 13.88 3.89 -3.44
N ALA A 59 13.98 2.93 -2.52
CA ALA A 59 15.21 2.71 -1.75
C ALA A 59 16.42 2.40 -2.64
N ARG A 60 16.22 1.71 -3.77
CA ARG A 60 17.28 1.45 -4.75
C ARG A 60 17.81 2.70 -5.43
N TRP A 61 16.99 3.75 -5.51
CA TRP A 61 17.42 5.04 -6.04
C TRP A 61 18.47 5.68 -5.13
N HIS A 62 18.30 5.59 -3.81
CA HIS A 62 19.29 6.07 -2.84
C HIS A 62 20.60 5.26 -2.86
N THR A 63 20.55 3.98 -3.22
CA THR A 63 21.76 3.14 -3.26
C THR A 63 22.67 3.41 -4.45
N GLY A 64 22.29 4.28 -5.40
CA GLY A 64 23.15 4.68 -6.52
C GLY A 64 23.70 3.47 -7.27
N VAL A 65 22.82 2.71 -7.93
CA VAL A 65 23.24 1.49 -8.64
C VAL A 65 24.24 1.86 -9.74
N LYS A 66 25.47 1.35 -9.60
CA LYS A 66 26.51 1.47 -10.63
C LYS A 66 26.38 0.33 -11.62
N TYR A 67 26.15 0.67 -12.87
CA TYR A 67 26.11 -0.25 -14.00
C TYR A 67 27.48 -0.26 -14.67
N LYS A 68 28.15 -1.41 -14.65
CA LYS A 68 29.38 -1.62 -15.41
C LYS A 68 29.03 -2.04 -16.83
N CYS A 69 29.64 -1.41 -17.82
CA CYS A 69 29.57 -1.92 -19.18
C CYS A 69 30.48 -3.15 -19.32
N GLU A 70 30.02 -4.17 -20.04
CA GLU A 70 30.84 -5.36 -20.34
C GLU A 70 31.76 -5.15 -21.56
N LEU A 71 31.51 -4.10 -22.35
CA LEU A 71 32.23 -3.77 -23.58
C LEU A 71 33.25 -2.63 -23.43
N CYS A 72 33.13 -1.83 -22.37
CA CYS A 72 34.08 -0.76 -22.04
C CYS A 72 34.29 -0.68 -20.52
N PRO A 73 35.44 -0.15 -20.05
CA PRO A 73 35.73 -0.01 -18.61
C PRO A 73 34.95 1.13 -17.94
N GLU A 74 33.94 1.70 -18.61
CA GLU A 74 33.14 2.79 -18.04
C GLU A 74 32.08 2.25 -17.09
N GLU A 75 31.93 2.95 -15.96
CA GLU A 75 30.91 2.71 -14.96
C GLU A 75 29.89 3.85 -15.02
N TYR A 76 28.61 3.51 -15.15
CA TYR A 76 27.51 4.48 -15.18
C TYR A 76 26.73 4.42 -13.87
N GLU A 77 26.51 5.56 -13.23
CA GLU A 77 25.57 5.66 -12.12
C GLU A 77 24.20 6.11 -12.63
N ARG A 78 23.15 5.82 -11.86
CA ARG A 78 21.78 6.26 -12.13
C ARG A 78 21.46 7.57 -11.41
#